data_AF-A0A970TNF7-F1
#
_entry.id   AF-A0A970TNF7-F1
#
_cell.length_a   1.000
_cell.length_b   1.000
_cell.length_c   1.000
_cell.angle_alpha   90.00
_cell.angle_beta   90.00
_cell.angle_gamma   90.00
#
_symmetry.space_group_name_H-M   'P 1'
#
loop_
_entity.id
_entity.type
_entity.pdbx_description
1 polymer ?
#
loop_
_entity_poly.entity_id
_entity_poly.type
_entity_poly.pdbx_seq_one_letter_code
_entity_poly.pdbx_strand_id
1 'polypeptide(L)'
;MQITELPALRFLLIASLGFLIGIFFPTSQKTLLAILFIAVLLFVVFILFKKKELAYYFAVILCGVYFSGMVANNSADAPKRIIPEFPAQFNGKITKIISERESSIKCIAEGMLESKIFPNKHKCRLILNIYSFEKDNKFISISNSIVAKVKARIPQQAIFPKDFDEWRYAKSIDVQWIARANAKDVAIRTREEDFFSFTEKLLQSVKMRLRRLFPENTVGIATALITGDKTQIPSDVKKNFSYTGTAHILAISGFHIGLIASIIFILLGFLKNNLLKQFVFFPLLLAFVIFTGFQPSSIRAAVFIFFLTLNKGFERRIYSLNILCLTVTVILLFSPQMLYSVGFQMSLIAVFGIVILYKAILNFFHNFIKSKNAAIDFAIKSVSVSLAASITVSPIVAYYFGIYSIVQPISNFFVVPLISLGMVFTMLALAFSFASFGVASFYSKSADFLFSLSQKLNEFATMENLSYIEGSTVFAISIAISFILAYIIFSKTKRQVIFRLSVSSIAFLCLLSFLGTEKQKNAVLYPNEAFVLAHIPLAKNKDCILIVDRKPKLAPFKSYNVLNFINSMPGDLLLGYSGNIGINYSDHFKGKKNLKSFPLSLEMQKRIAKEIFNKNYLHKETKLNYEP
;
A
#
# COMPACT_ATOMS: atom_id res chain seq x y z
N MET A 1 17.56 11.64 -25.38
CA MET A 1 17.82 12.32 -24.10
C MET A 1 19.01 11.65 -23.48
N GLN A 2 20.14 12.34 -23.34
CA GLN A 2 21.34 11.71 -22.77
C GLN A 2 21.20 11.68 -21.25
N ILE A 3 21.57 10.58 -20.60
CA ILE A 3 21.50 10.41 -19.13
C ILE A 3 22.34 11.47 -18.40
N THR A 4 23.36 12.00 -19.08
CA THR A 4 24.23 13.10 -18.61
C THR A 4 23.47 14.40 -18.31
N GLU A 5 22.32 14.64 -18.97
CA GLU A 5 21.46 15.81 -18.74
C GLU A 5 20.54 15.65 -17.52
N LEU A 6 20.58 14.49 -16.84
CA LEU A 6 19.69 14.11 -15.74
C LEU A 6 20.48 13.74 -14.47
N PRO A 7 21.02 14.73 -13.73
CA PRO A 7 21.92 14.48 -12.60
C PRO A 7 21.28 13.69 -11.45
N ALA A 8 19.99 13.90 -11.15
CA ALA A 8 19.30 13.16 -10.11
C ALA A 8 18.97 11.72 -10.53
N LEU A 9 18.71 11.48 -11.83
CA LEU A 9 18.57 10.10 -12.35
C LEU A 9 19.90 9.36 -12.24
N ARG A 10 20.99 10.00 -12.65
CA ARG A 10 22.35 9.46 -12.55
C ARG A 10 22.68 9.12 -11.09
N PHE A 11 22.43 10.04 -10.16
CA PHE A 11 22.59 9.81 -8.73
C PHE A 11 21.80 8.58 -8.27
N LEU A 12 20.50 8.52 -8.58
CA LEU A 12 19.62 7.45 -8.10
C LEU A 12 20.04 6.07 -8.65
N LEU A 13 20.45 5.99 -9.93
CA LEU A 13 20.92 4.73 -10.54
C LEU A 13 22.22 4.23 -9.92
N ILE A 14 23.15 5.13 -9.61
CA ILE A 14 24.41 4.76 -8.96
C ILE A 14 24.17 4.38 -7.49
N ALA A 15 23.31 5.14 -6.80
CA ALA A 15 22.95 4.86 -5.42
C ALA A 15 22.18 3.54 -5.29
N SER A 16 21.35 3.17 -6.27
CA SER A 16 20.64 1.89 -6.28
C SER A 16 21.58 0.71 -6.47
N LEU A 17 22.65 0.85 -7.28
CA LEU A 17 23.72 -0.14 -7.37
C LEU A 17 24.42 -0.33 -6.01
N GLY A 18 24.81 0.78 -5.35
CA GLY A 18 25.37 0.72 -4.00
C GLY A 18 24.42 0.08 -2.99
N PHE A 19 23.13 0.38 -3.09
CA PHE A 19 22.10 -0.21 -2.25
C PHE A 19 22.02 -1.74 -2.41
N LEU A 20 21.99 -2.22 -3.66
CA LEU A 20 21.99 -3.65 -3.97
C LEU A 20 23.22 -4.35 -3.41
N ILE A 21 24.41 -3.74 -3.55
CA ILE A 21 25.64 -4.26 -2.93
C ILE A 21 25.46 -4.40 -1.42
N GLY A 22 24.96 -3.35 -0.75
CA GLY A 22 24.75 -3.38 0.70
C GLY A 22 23.74 -4.43 1.19
N ILE A 23 22.78 -4.87 0.35
CA ILE A 23 21.85 -5.94 0.73
C ILE A 23 22.60 -7.27 0.92
N PHE A 24 23.63 -7.53 0.12
CA PHE A 24 24.41 -8.76 0.21
C PHE A 24 25.46 -8.72 1.33
N PHE A 25 25.75 -7.54 1.89
CA PHE A 25 26.71 -7.35 2.98
C PHE A 25 26.07 -6.62 4.17
N PRO A 26 25.28 -7.33 5.00
CA PRO A 26 24.70 -6.74 6.20
C PRO A 26 25.82 -6.27 7.13
N THR A 27 25.87 -4.96 7.39
CA THR A 27 26.94 -4.32 8.14
C THR A 27 26.40 -3.71 9.44
N SER A 28 27.16 -3.88 10.53
CA SER A 28 26.86 -3.25 11.81
C SER A 28 26.85 -1.72 11.71
N GLN A 29 26.15 -1.04 12.63
CA GLN A 29 26.07 0.42 12.66
C GLN A 29 27.45 1.10 12.77
N LYS A 30 28.40 0.48 13.50
CA LYS A 30 29.78 0.98 13.62
C LYS A 30 30.54 0.88 12.30
N THR A 31 30.40 -0.25 11.58
CA THR A 31 30.99 -0.42 10.25
C THR A 31 30.39 0.54 9.22
N LEU A 32 29.09 0.88 9.32
CA LEU A 32 28.45 1.87 8.45
C LEU A 32 29.03 3.27 8.62
N LEU A 33 29.29 3.70 9.87
CA LEU A 33 29.94 4.97 10.15
C LEU A 33 31.38 5.00 9.64
N ALA A 34 32.11 3.88 9.77
CA ALA A 34 33.46 3.76 9.21
C ALA A 34 33.46 3.84 7.67
N ILE A 35 32.50 3.19 6.99
CA ILE A 35 32.32 3.28 5.54
C ILE A 35 32.04 4.73 5.11
N LEU A 36 31.18 5.45 5.84
CA LEU A 36 30.89 6.86 5.57
C LEU A 36 32.15 7.73 5.72
N PHE A 37 32.93 7.50 6.78
CA PHE A 37 34.17 8.23 7.03
C PHE A 37 35.21 7.98 5.92
N ILE A 38 35.39 6.72 5.52
CA ILE A 38 36.24 6.33 4.39
C ILE A 38 35.74 6.95 3.08
N ALA A 39 34.42 7.04 2.88
CA ALA A 39 33.82 7.70 1.72
C ALA A 39 34.22 9.17 1.61
N VAL A 40 34.13 9.90 2.73
CA VAL A 40 34.49 11.32 2.79
C VAL A 40 35.98 11.51 2.56
N LEU A 41 36.82 10.67 3.17
CA LEU A 41 38.28 10.67 2.95
C LEU A 41 38.63 10.42 1.49
N LEU A 42 38.08 9.37 0.87
CA LEU A 42 38.33 9.05 -0.53
C LEU A 42 37.78 10.12 -1.48
N PHE A 43 36.64 10.73 -1.16
CA PHE A 43 36.10 11.87 -1.90
C PHE A 43 37.06 13.07 -1.89
N VAL A 44 37.61 13.41 -0.72
CA VAL A 44 38.62 14.47 -0.58
C VAL A 44 39.88 14.13 -1.37
N VAL A 45 40.39 12.89 -1.25
CA VAL A 45 41.55 12.42 -2.01
C VAL A 45 41.32 12.53 -3.51
N PHE A 46 40.20 12.02 -4.04
CA PHE A 46 39.91 12.11 -5.48
C PHE A 46 39.74 13.55 -5.97
N ILE A 47 39.22 14.46 -5.13
CA ILE A 47 39.18 15.90 -5.44
C ILE A 47 40.59 16.48 -5.52
N LEU A 48 41.47 16.15 -4.57
CA LEU A 48 42.87 16.61 -4.55
C LEU A 48 43.63 16.13 -5.81
N PHE A 49 43.35 14.91 -6.28
CA PHE A 49 43.89 14.38 -7.55
C PHE A 49 43.15 14.86 -8.82
N LYS A 50 42.26 15.85 -8.71
CA LYS A 50 41.44 16.40 -9.81
C LYS A 50 40.57 15.36 -10.55
N LYS A 51 40.28 14.20 -9.94
CA LYS A 51 39.43 13.12 -10.47
C LYS A 51 37.97 13.25 -9.99
N LYS A 52 37.33 14.39 -10.29
CA LYS A 52 35.99 14.74 -9.77
C LYS A 52 34.89 13.74 -10.13
N GLU A 53 34.91 13.16 -11.33
CA GLU A 53 33.92 12.17 -11.76
C GLU A 53 34.02 10.85 -10.98
N LEU A 54 35.24 10.35 -10.76
CA LEU A 54 35.50 9.16 -9.93
C LEU A 54 35.10 9.41 -8.47
N ALA A 55 35.42 10.60 -7.93
CA ALA A 55 34.99 11.02 -6.60
C ALA A 55 33.47 10.93 -6.46
N TYR A 56 32.75 11.46 -7.45
CA TYR A 56 31.29 11.43 -7.48
C TYR A 56 30.74 10.00 -7.51
N TYR A 57 31.17 9.16 -8.46
CA TYR A 57 30.68 7.78 -8.56
C TYR A 57 30.91 7.01 -7.26
N PHE A 58 32.10 7.11 -6.70
CA PHE A 58 32.48 6.39 -5.50
C PHE A 58 31.68 6.85 -4.27
N ALA A 59 31.54 8.17 -4.08
CA ALA A 59 30.73 8.72 -3.00
C ALA A 59 29.26 8.27 -3.09
N VAL A 60 28.68 8.29 -4.30
CA VAL A 60 27.27 7.90 -4.49
C VAL A 60 27.05 6.41 -4.26
N ILE A 61 27.97 5.53 -4.68
CA ILE A 61 27.91 4.09 -4.38
C ILE A 61 27.95 3.88 -2.86
N LEU A 62 28.85 4.54 -2.15
CA LEU A 62 28.96 4.40 -0.70
C LEU A 62 27.74 4.96 0.03
N CYS A 63 27.14 6.05 -0.44
CA CYS A 63 25.84 6.51 0.05
C CYS A 63 24.76 5.43 -0.13
N GLY A 64 24.76 4.72 -1.26
CA GLY A 64 23.86 3.59 -1.50
C GLY A 64 24.07 2.43 -0.51
N VAL A 65 25.32 2.04 -0.29
CA VAL A 65 25.68 0.99 0.70
C VAL A 65 25.26 1.41 2.11
N TYR A 66 25.56 2.66 2.49
CA TYR A 66 25.16 3.23 3.78
C TYR A 66 23.64 3.17 3.97
N PHE A 67 22.90 3.56 2.93
CA PHE A 67 21.44 3.52 2.93
C PHE A 67 20.89 2.10 3.10
N SER A 68 21.53 1.12 2.46
CA SER A 68 21.18 -0.29 2.59
C SER A 68 21.40 -0.81 4.02
N GLY A 69 22.52 -0.47 4.63
CA GLY A 69 22.79 -0.84 6.01
C GLY A 69 21.86 -0.15 7.02
N MET A 70 21.44 1.09 6.76
CA MET A 70 20.41 1.77 7.57
C MET A 70 19.06 1.07 7.44
N VAL A 71 18.67 0.67 6.23
CA VAL A 71 17.48 -0.17 6.02
C VAL A 71 17.62 -1.48 6.79
N ALA A 72 18.72 -2.20 6.62
CA ALA A 72 18.95 -3.50 7.26
C ALA A 72 18.91 -3.41 8.80
N ASN A 73 19.58 -2.43 9.41
CA ASN A 73 19.61 -2.29 10.87
C ASN A 73 18.26 -1.88 11.47
N ASN A 74 17.45 -1.10 10.75
CA ASN A 74 16.08 -0.76 11.17
C ASN A 74 15.09 -1.91 10.88
N SER A 75 15.54 -2.93 10.17
CA SER A 75 14.76 -4.09 9.76
C SER A 75 15.25 -5.31 10.52
N ALA A 76 14.68 -5.60 11.70
CA ALA A 76 14.79 -6.96 12.23
C ALA A 76 14.38 -7.93 11.12
N ASP A 77 15.05 -9.08 10.97
CA ASP A 77 14.58 -10.10 10.04
C ASP A 77 13.24 -10.67 10.52
N ALA A 78 12.40 -11.07 9.58
CA ALA A 78 11.16 -11.74 9.96
C ALA A 78 11.52 -13.01 10.74
N PRO A 79 10.99 -13.20 11.96
CA PRO A 79 11.30 -14.38 12.71
C PRO A 79 10.81 -15.59 11.92
N LYS A 80 11.73 -16.49 11.57
CA LYS A 80 11.39 -17.72 10.83
C LYS A 80 10.38 -18.57 11.62
N ARG A 81 10.39 -18.45 12.95
CA ARG A 81 9.44 -19.12 13.84
C ARG A 81 8.33 -18.15 14.24
N ILE A 82 7.09 -18.64 14.22
CA ILE A 82 5.96 -17.86 14.72
C ILE A 82 6.04 -17.80 16.24
N ILE A 83 6.21 -16.60 16.79
CA ILE A 83 6.23 -16.35 18.22
C ILE A 83 4.79 -16.01 18.66
N PRO A 84 4.19 -16.80 19.58
CA PRO A 84 2.83 -16.57 20.01
C PRO A 84 2.69 -15.24 20.77
N GLU A 85 1.46 -14.73 20.82
CA GLU A 85 1.12 -13.56 21.65
C GLU A 85 1.49 -13.80 23.12
N PHE A 86 2.12 -12.80 23.73
CA PHE A 86 2.51 -12.85 25.15
C PHE A 86 2.00 -11.62 25.90
N PRO A 87 1.71 -11.77 27.21
CA PRO A 87 1.32 -10.63 28.04
C PRO A 87 2.53 -9.70 28.27
N ALA A 88 2.27 -8.40 28.14
CA ALA A 88 3.23 -7.34 28.39
C ALA A 88 2.52 -6.11 28.97
N GLN A 89 3.29 -5.23 29.61
CA GLN A 89 2.86 -3.90 30.00
C GLN A 89 3.49 -2.89 29.03
N PHE A 90 2.66 -1.99 28.51
CA PHE A 90 3.09 -0.93 27.62
C PHE A 90 2.89 0.42 28.31
N ASN A 91 3.90 1.28 28.22
CA ASN A 91 3.86 2.65 28.69
C ASN A 91 4.42 3.57 27.61
N GLY A 92 3.59 4.42 27.02
CA GLY A 92 4.00 5.21 25.85
C GLY A 92 2.99 6.24 25.41
N LYS A 93 3.37 7.03 24.39
CA LYS A 93 2.55 8.09 23.80
C LYS A 93 1.94 7.62 22.49
N ILE A 94 0.68 8.00 22.26
CA ILE A 94 -0.01 7.74 20.99
C ILE A 94 0.46 8.77 19.96
N THR A 95 1.03 8.28 18.87
CA THR A 95 1.63 9.12 17.81
C THR A 95 0.69 9.31 16.63
N LYS A 96 -0.18 8.33 16.34
CA LYS A 96 -1.11 8.38 15.20
C LYS A 96 -2.31 7.48 15.39
N ILE A 97 -3.51 7.94 15.05
CA ILE A 97 -4.68 7.08 14.90
C ILE A 97 -4.75 6.58 13.45
N ILE A 98 -4.75 5.26 13.25
CA ILE A 98 -4.84 4.63 11.92
C ILE A 98 -6.30 4.50 11.51
N SER A 99 -7.15 4.03 12.42
CA SER A 99 -8.56 3.85 12.17
C SER A 99 -9.35 3.88 13.46
N GLU A 100 -10.51 4.51 13.40
CA GLU A 100 -11.48 4.56 14.48
C GLU A 100 -12.79 3.93 14.01
N ARG A 101 -13.24 2.89 14.70
CA ARG A 101 -14.55 2.25 14.51
C ARG A 101 -15.39 2.47 15.76
N GLU A 102 -16.65 2.03 15.75
CA GLU A 102 -17.53 2.17 16.92
C GLU A 102 -16.96 1.50 18.17
N SER A 103 -16.53 0.24 18.06
CA SER A 103 -16.08 -0.59 19.20
C SER A 103 -14.57 -0.84 19.24
N SER A 104 -13.79 -0.21 18.36
CA SER A 104 -12.34 -0.41 18.31
C SER A 104 -11.57 0.78 17.77
N ILE A 105 -10.38 1.00 18.32
CA ILE A 105 -9.41 2.00 17.87
C ILE A 105 -8.12 1.27 17.51
N LYS A 106 -7.58 1.59 16.34
CA LYS A 106 -6.25 1.16 15.92
C LYS A 106 -5.35 2.38 15.85
N CYS A 107 -4.30 2.40 16.65
CA CYS A 107 -3.34 3.49 16.70
C CYS A 107 -1.90 2.99 16.66
N ILE A 108 -0.97 3.90 16.40
CA ILE A 108 0.46 3.71 16.55
C ILE A 108 0.88 4.39 17.85
N ALA A 109 1.57 3.65 18.70
CA ALA A 109 2.10 4.17 19.94
C ALA A 109 3.61 3.90 20.02
N GLU A 110 4.35 4.83 20.62
CA GLU A 110 5.78 4.71 20.89
C GLU A 110 6.02 4.78 22.39
N GLY A 111 6.82 3.86 22.92
CA GLY A 111 7.06 3.79 24.36
C GLY A 111 7.91 2.59 24.76
N MET A 112 7.79 2.22 26.04
CA MET A 112 8.45 1.08 26.64
C MET A 112 7.50 -0.11 26.70
N LEU A 113 7.97 -1.26 26.25
CA LEU A 113 7.31 -2.55 26.41
C LEU A 113 8.07 -3.39 27.42
N GLU A 114 7.35 -3.89 28.42
CA GLU A 114 7.89 -4.69 29.52
C GLU A 114 7.16 -6.04 29.54
N SER A 115 7.91 -7.15 29.52
CA SER A 115 7.34 -8.49 29.64
C SER A 115 8.21 -9.35 30.53
N LYS A 116 7.62 -10.37 31.16
CA LYS A 116 8.39 -11.37 31.90
C LYS A 116 9.32 -12.19 31.00
N ILE A 117 9.07 -12.19 29.68
CA ILE A 117 9.84 -12.95 28.68
C ILE A 117 11.19 -12.28 28.36
N PHE A 118 11.29 -10.94 28.50
CA PHE A 118 12.53 -10.20 28.31
C PHE A 118 12.72 -9.22 29.49
N PRO A 119 13.79 -9.37 30.28
CA PRO A 119 13.93 -8.68 31.57
C PRO A 119 14.08 -7.16 31.46
N ASN A 120 14.51 -6.64 30.31
CA ASN A 120 14.77 -5.22 30.10
C ASN A 120 13.60 -4.52 29.41
N LYS A 121 13.34 -3.26 29.82
CA LYS A 121 12.38 -2.38 29.14
C LYS A 121 12.83 -2.18 27.70
N HIS A 122 12.01 -2.60 26.74
CA HIS A 122 12.32 -2.46 25.33
C HIS A 122 11.64 -1.21 24.77
N LYS A 123 12.42 -0.21 24.36
CA LYS A 123 11.87 0.93 23.61
C LYS A 123 11.34 0.40 22.28
N CYS A 124 10.08 0.65 21.97
CA CYS A 124 9.47 0.15 20.75
C CYS A 124 8.40 1.07 20.21
N ARG A 125 8.13 0.88 18.92
CA ARG A 125 6.98 1.44 18.23
C ARG A 125 6.05 0.30 17.82
N LEU A 126 4.78 0.40 18.20
CA LEU A 126 3.81 -0.67 18.05
C LEU A 126 2.49 -0.20 17.45
N ILE A 127 1.80 -1.09 16.73
CA ILE A 127 0.37 -0.93 16.43
C ILE A 127 -0.40 -1.44 17.65
N LEU A 128 -1.18 -0.57 18.28
CA LEU A 128 -2.07 -0.92 19.38
C LEU A 128 -3.51 -1.01 18.85
N ASN A 129 -4.11 -2.20 18.95
CA ASN A 129 -5.53 -2.40 18.70
C ASN A 129 -6.26 -2.46 20.05
N ILE A 130 -7.10 -1.45 20.32
CA ILE A 130 -7.90 -1.36 21.53
C ILE A 130 -9.33 -1.70 21.16
N TYR A 131 -9.91 -2.70 21.83
CA TYR A 131 -11.27 -3.19 21.58
C TYR A 131 -12.18 -2.92 22.77
N SER A 132 -13.48 -3.09 22.56
CA SER A 132 -14.51 -3.02 23.61
C SER A 132 -14.66 -1.64 24.25
N PHE A 133 -14.61 -0.57 23.44
CA PHE A 133 -15.08 0.73 23.90
C PHE A 133 -16.59 0.68 24.15
N GLU A 134 -17.01 1.19 25.30
CA GLU A 134 -18.42 1.52 25.55
C GLU A 134 -18.80 2.74 24.70
N LYS A 135 -20.07 2.84 24.28
CA LYS A 135 -20.56 3.82 23.28
C LYS A 135 -20.14 5.27 23.58
N ASP A 136 -19.99 5.64 24.85
CA ASP A 136 -19.71 7.00 25.29
C ASP A 136 -18.26 7.23 25.83
N ASN A 137 -17.40 6.21 25.84
CA ASN A 137 -16.09 6.25 26.53
C ASN A 137 -14.88 6.23 25.59
N LYS A 138 -14.92 6.99 24.48
CA LYS A 138 -13.73 7.18 23.63
C LYS A 138 -12.88 8.36 24.11
N PHE A 139 -11.96 8.09 25.02
CA PHE A 139 -11.09 9.11 25.61
C PHE A 139 -9.71 9.24 24.93
N ILE A 140 -9.42 8.40 23.94
CA ILE A 140 -8.08 8.28 23.36
C ILE A 140 -7.91 9.25 22.18
N SER A 141 -6.93 10.15 22.32
CA SER A 141 -6.47 11.07 21.28
C SER A 141 -4.97 10.88 21.02
N ILE A 142 -4.53 11.39 19.87
CA ILE A 142 -3.12 11.66 19.57
C ILE A 142 -2.54 12.47 20.72
N SER A 143 -1.30 12.14 21.05
CA SER A 143 -0.50 12.75 22.10
C SER A 143 -0.87 12.38 23.53
N ASN A 144 -1.90 11.56 23.76
CA ASN A 144 -2.11 10.98 25.08
C ASN A 144 -0.99 10.00 25.43
N SER A 145 -0.46 10.14 26.65
CA SER A 145 0.38 9.10 27.25
C SER A 145 -0.51 8.07 27.91
N ILE A 146 -0.31 6.79 27.58
CA ILE A 146 -1.11 5.68 28.05
C ILE A 146 -0.25 4.64 28.77
N VAL A 147 -0.87 3.95 29.72
CA VAL A 147 -0.37 2.71 30.30
C VAL A 147 -1.40 1.63 30.01
N ALA A 148 -0.96 0.52 29.43
CA ALA A 148 -1.85 -0.55 29.01
C ALA A 148 -1.29 -1.93 29.36
N LYS A 149 -2.16 -2.83 29.84
CA LYS A 149 -1.87 -4.27 29.81
C LYS A 149 -2.21 -4.78 28.42
N VAL A 150 -1.22 -5.33 27.73
CA VAL A 150 -1.34 -5.71 26.32
C VAL A 150 -0.97 -7.17 26.11
N LYS A 151 -1.53 -7.76 25.06
CA LYS A 151 -0.98 -8.97 24.44
C LYS A 151 -0.20 -8.55 23.21
N ALA A 152 1.12 -8.69 23.27
CA ALA A 152 2.03 -8.27 22.21
C ALA A 152 2.50 -9.47 21.38
N ARG A 153 2.74 -9.24 20.10
CA ARG A 153 3.37 -10.18 19.17
C ARG A 153 4.14 -9.43 18.09
N ILE A 154 4.97 -10.18 17.38
CA ILE A 154 5.66 -9.70 16.20
C ILE A 154 4.67 -9.74 15.00
N PRO A 155 4.73 -8.78 14.06
CA PRO A 155 3.99 -8.87 12.80
C PRO A 155 4.28 -10.18 12.06
N GLN A 156 3.29 -10.73 11.36
CA GLN A 156 3.44 -12.00 10.63
C GLN A 156 3.57 -11.75 9.12
N GLN A 157 4.32 -12.61 8.44
CA GLN A 157 4.33 -12.64 6.98
C GLN A 157 3.03 -13.24 6.46
N ALA A 158 2.66 -12.88 5.23
CA ALA A 158 1.53 -13.50 4.54
C ALA A 158 1.76 -15.02 4.44
N ILE A 159 0.84 -15.81 5.00
CA ILE A 159 0.93 -17.27 4.97
C ILE A 159 0.26 -17.77 3.69
N PHE A 160 -0.97 -17.32 3.43
CA PHE A 160 -1.70 -17.69 2.21
C PHE A 160 -1.49 -16.67 1.08
N PRO A 161 -1.67 -17.06 -0.20
CA PRO A 161 -1.42 -16.16 -1.34
C PRO A 161 -2.22 -14.84 -1.34
N LYS A 162 -3.43 -14.84 -0.77
CA LYS A 162 -4.30 -13.65 -0.66
C LYS A 162 -4.19 -12.95 0.72
N ASP A 163 -3.25 -13.38 1.57
CA ASP A 163 -3.10 -12.79 2.90
C ASP A 163 -2.47 -11.40 2.81
N PHE A 164 -2.89 -10.54 3.73
CA PHE A 164 -2.21 -9.28 3.96
C PHE A 164 -0.87 -9.52 4.65
N ASP A 165 0.22 -9.06 4.03
CA ASP A 165 1.56 -9.13 4.62
C ASP A 165 1.72 -8.06 5.72
N GLU A 166 1.35 -8.43 6.95
CA GLU A 166 1.43 -7.55 8.12
C GLU A 166 2.87 -7.10 8.38
N TRP A 167 3.84 -7.97 8.13
CA TRP A 167 5.25 -7.71 8.33
C TRP A 167 5.76 -6.59 7.42
N ARG A 168 5.53 -6.68 6.11
CA ARG A 168 5.88 -5.60 5.16
C ARG A 168 5.15 -4.31 5.50
N TYR A 169 3.88 -4.40 5.88
CA TYR A 169 3.09 -3.23 6.26
C TYR A 169 3.67 -2.54 7.50
N ALA A 170 3.91 -3.27 8.59
CA ALA A 170 4.48 -2.76 9.82
C ALA A 170 5.85 -2.12 9.58
N LYS A 171 6.69 -2.78 8.79
CA LYS A 171 7.98 -2.25 8.35
C LYS A 171 7.85 -0.92 7.63
N SER A 172 6.89 -0.78 6.71
CA SER A 172 6.68 0.45 5.93
C SER A 172 6.27 1.68 6.75
N ILE A 173 5.77 1.48 7.97
CA ILE A 173 5.39 2.54 8.91
C ILE A 173 6.28 2.56 10.15
N ASP A 174 7.42 1.86 10.11
CA ASP A 174 8.41 1.80 11.18
C ASP A 174 7.82 1.29 12.51
N VAL A 175 7.05 0.20 12.41
CA VAL A 175 6.44 -0.50 13.54
C VAL A 175 7.11 -1.87 13.71
N GLN A 176 7.49 -2.19 14.95
CA GLN A 176 8.17 -3.43 15.31
C GLN A 176 7.23 -4.48 15.90
N TRP A 177 6.16 -4.03 16.59
CA TRP A 177 5.26 -4.92 17.33
C TRP A 177 3.79 -4.64 17.02
N ILE A 178 2.95 -5.65 17.21
CA ILE A 178 1.49 -5.52 17.23
C ILE A 178 1.01 -5.91 18.62
N ALA A 179 0.21 -5.05 19.22
CA ALA A 179 -0.36 -5.22 20.53
C ALA A 179 -1.89 -5.16 20.48
N ARG A 180 -2.53 -5.92 21.36
CA ARG A 180 -3.98 -5.89 21.58
C ARG A 180 -4.27 -5.59 23.05
N ALA A 181 -5.22 -4.70 23.29
CA ALA A 181 -5.71 -4.36 24.62
C ALA A 181 -7.24 -4.30 24.63
N ASN A 182 -7.84 -4.59 25.78
CA ASN A 182 -9.23 -4.22 26.03
C ASN A 182 -9.24 -2.78 26.57
N ALA A 183 -10.27 -1.99 26.25
CA ALA A 183 -10.40 -0.60 26.71
C ALA A 183 -10.28 -0.48 28.24
N LYS A 184 -10.80 -1.46 29.01
CA LYS A 184 -10.68 -1.49 30.48
C LYS A 184 -9.26 -1.67 31.01
N ASP A 185 -8.37 -2.19 30.17
CA ASP A 185 -6.96 -2.46 30.50
C ASP A 185 -6.03 -1.31 30.08
N VAL A 186 -6.61 -0.17 29.64
CA VAL A 186 -5.90 1.02 29.17
C VAL A 186 -6.25 2.21 30.04
N ALA A 187 -5.24 2.84 30.63
CA ALA A 187 -5.37 4.07 31.40
C ALA A 187 -4.61 5.21 30.70
N ILE A 188 -5.20 6.42 30.67
CA ILE A 188 -4.47 7.64 30.28
C ILE A 188 -3.68 8.13 31.48
N ARG A 189 -2.38 8.33 31.30
CA ARG A 189 -1.49 8.93 32.29
C ARG A 189 -1.51 10.46 32.20
N THR A 190 -1.37 11.01 31.00
CA THR A 190 -1.41 12.45 30.73
C THR A 190 -2.10 12.73 29.41
N ARG A 191 -2.85 13.84 29.36
CA ARG A 191 -3.39 14.42 28.14
C ARG A 191 -2.51 15.62 27.78
N GLU A 192 -1.67 15.45 26.77
CA GLU A 192 -0.83 16.55 26.30
C GLU A 192 -1.56 17.29 25.19
N GLU A 193 -1.78 18.59 25.39
CA GLU A 193 -2.28 19.46 24.33
C GLU A 193 -1.10 20.00 23.53
N ASP A 194 -0.75 19.29 22.45
CA ASP A 194 0.23 19.74 21.48
C ASP A 194 -0.40 20.04 20.10
N PHE A 195 0.41 20.54 19.18
CA PHE A 195 -0.01 20.85 17.81
C PHE A 195 -0.73 19.68 17.12
N PHE A 196 -0.25 18.44 17.33
CA PHE A 196 -0.85 17.25 16.73
C PHE A 196 -2.23 16.97 17.33
N SER A 197 -2.38 17.10 18.65
CA SER A 197 -3.69 16.99 19.31
C SER A 197 -4.69 18.03 18.79
N PHE A 198 -4.25 19.26 18.53
CA PHE A 198 -5.07 20.31 17.93
C PHE A 198 -5.53 19.95 16.52
N THR A 199 -4.61 19.46 15.67
CA THR A 199 -4.96 19.03 14.30
C THR A 199 -5.97 17.88 14.30
N GLU A 200 -5.90 16.98 15.28
CA GLU A 200 -6.88 15.90 15.43
C GLU A 200 -8.26 16.42 15.84
N LYS A 201 -8.32 17.35 16.82
CA LYS A 201 -9.58 18.00 17.21
C LYS A 201 -10.25 18.71 16.03
N LEU A 202 -9.46 19.39 15.20
CA LEU A 202 -9.94 20.00 13.95
C LEU A 202 -10.48 18.96 12.98
N LEU A 203 -9.74 17.87 12.74
CA LEU A 203 -10.17 16.75 11.90
C LEU A 203 -11.48 16.15 12.37
N GLN A 204 -11.64 15.90 13.68
CA GLN A 204 -12.88 15.37 14.25
C GLN A 204 -14.05 16.35 14.08
N SER A 205 -13.80 17.65 14.24
CA SER A 205 -14.79 18.70 14.00
C SER A 205 -15.27 18.70 12.54
N VAL A 206 -14.34 18.54 11.58
CA VAL A 206 -14.68 18.41 10.16
C VAL A 206 -15.48 17.13 9.89
N LYS A 207 -15.09 15.99 10.45
CA LYS A 207 -15.85 14.72 10.31
C LYS A 207 -17.28 14.85 10.84
N MET A 208 -17.48 15.49 11.99
CA MET A 208 -18.82 15.73 12.53
C MET A 208 -19.66 16.61 11.62
N ARG A 209 -19.07 17.65 11.02
CA ARG A 209 -19.78 18.50 10.04
C ARG A 209 -20.15 17.73 8.78
N LEU A 210 -19.23 16.91 8.24
CA LEU A 210 -19.50 16.06 7.07
C LEU A 210 -20.66 15.09 7.33
N ARG A 211 -20.72 14.48 8.52
CA ARG A 211 -21.85 13.60 8.92
C ARG A 211 -23.21 14.32 8.95
N ARG A 212 -23.23 15.63 9.19
CA ARG A 212 -24.47 16.42 9.15
C ARG A 212 -24.85 16.86 7.73
N LEU A 213 -23.88 16.97 6.83
CA LEU A 213 -24.08 17.47 5.46
C LEU A 213 -24.36 16.35 4.45
N PHE A 214 -23.84 15.15 4.67
CA PHE A 214 -23.91 14.04 3.72
C PHE A 214 -24.73 12.87 4.26
N PRO A 215 -25.44 12.13 3.38
CA PRO A 215 -26.12 10.89 3.75
C PRO A 215 -25.12 9.76 4.03
N GLU A 216 -25.56 8.70 4.73
CA GLU A 216 -24.69 7.59 5.15
C GLU A 216 -23.98 6.88 3.98
N ASN A 217 -24.60 6.81 2.81
CA ASN A 217 -24.05 6.12 1.64
C ASN A 217 -22.82 6.83 1.02
N THR A 218 -22.67 8.14 1.20
CA THR A 218 -21.61 8.94 0.57
C THR A 218 -20.72 9.68 1.56
N VAL A 219 -21.15 9.83 2.83
CA VAL A 219 -20.35 10.46 3.89
C VAL A 219 -18.97 9.81 4.04
N GLY A 220 -18.87 8.49 3.86
CA GLY A 220 -17.59 7.78 3.91
C GLY A 220 -16.63 8.21 2.81
N ILE A 221 -17.14 8.44 1.58
CA ILE A 221 -16.35 8.93 0.46
C ILE A 221 -15.94 10.39 0.69
N ALA A 222 -16.88 11.26 1.07
CA ALA A 222 -16.61 12.66 1.38
C ALA A 222 -15.54 12.78 2.49
N THR A 223 -15.69 12.00 3.57
CA THR A 223 -14.74 11.95 4.68
C THR A 223 -13.36 11.48 4.22
N ALA A 224 -13.29 10.43 3.40
CA ALA A 224 -12.01 9.93 2.90
C ALA A 224 -11.27 10.94 2.01
N LEU A 225 -12.00 11.67 1.17
CA LEU A 225 -11.41 12.66 0.25
C LEU A 225 -10.87 13.90 0.97
N ILE A 226 -11.56 14.35 2.02
CA ILE A 226 -11.16 15.54 2.79
C ILE A 226 -10.12 15.22 3.87
N THR A 227 -10.31 14.10 4.58
CA THR A 227 -9.52 13.78 5.79
C THR A 227 -8.55 12.62 5.61
N GLY A 228 -8.69 11.83 4.54
CA GLY A 228 -7.92 10.60 4.32
C GLY A 228 -8.46 9.38 5.07
N ASP A 229 -9.52 9.57 5.88
CA ASP A 229 -10.11 8.49 6.66
C ASP A 229 -11.11 7.67 5.83
N LYS A 230 -10.69 6.47 5.42
CA LYS A 230 -11.47 5.50 4.64
C LYS A 230 -12.25 4.49 5.49
N THR A 231 -12.33 4.68 6.81
CA THR A 231 -12.96 3.70 7.73
C THR A 231 -14.44 3.51 7.46
N GLN A 232 -15.14 4.61 7.16
CA GLN A 232 -16.59 4.64 6.95
C GLN A 232 -17.02 4.22 5.53
N ILE A 233 -16.09 3.97 4.61
CA ILE A 233 -16.45 3.47 3.27
C ILE A 233 -16.82 1.98 3.39
N PRO A 234 -18.03 1.57 2.94
CA PRO A 234 -18.46 0.16 2.94
C PRO A 234 -17.50 -0.76 2.18
N SER A 235 -17.44 -2.04 2.56
CA SER A 235 -16.58 -3.03 1.91
C SER A 235 -16.92 -3.25 0.44
N ASP A 236 -18.21 -3.24 0.10
CA ASP A 236 -18.67 -3.50 -1.27
C ASP A 236 -18.30 -2.35 -2.21
N VAL A 237 -18.43 -1.10 -1.73
CA VAL A 237 -17.93 0.08 -2.43
C VAL A 237 -16.42 -0.02 -2.65
N LYS A 238 -15.63 -0.37 -1.62
CA LYS A 238 -14.17 -0.58 -1.79
C LYS A 238 -13.86 -1.65 -2.83
N LYS A 239 -14.62 -2.74 -2.83
CA LYS A 239 -14.45 -3.86 -3.75
C LYS A 239 -14.72 -3.45 -5.19
N ASN A 240 -15.82 -2.75 -5.45
CA ASN A 240 -16.17 -2.29 -6.80
C ASN A 240 -15.12 -1.34 -7.36
N PHE A 241 -14.67 -0.36 -6.56
CA PHE A 241 -13.58 0.53 -6.97
C PHE A 241 -12.25 -0.23 -7.18
N SER A 242 -11.97 -1.29 -6.41
CA SER A 242 -10.80 -2.13 -6.61
C SER A 242 -10.88 -2.89 -7.93
N TYR A 243 -12.03 -3.45 -8.27
CA TYR A 243 -12.23 -4.22 -9.50
C TYR A 243 -12.23 -3.36 -10.76
N THR A 244 -12.71 -2.12 -10.69
CA THR A 244 -12.60 -1.17 -11.81
C THR A 244 -11.25 -0.47 -11.91
N GLY A 245 -10.29 -0.77 -11.01
CA GLY A 245 -8.98 -0.13 -10.99
C GLY A 245 -8.99 1.34 -10.51
N THR A 246 -10.12 1.78 -9.95
CA THR A 246 -10.32 3.14 -9.44
C THR A 246 -10.07 3.25 -7.92
N ALA A 247 -9.71 2.19 -7.20
CA ALA A 247 -9.51 2.27 -5.74
C ALA A 247 -8.50 3.34 -5.27
N HIS A 248 -7.56 3.73 -6.12
CA HIS A 248 -6.57 4.77 -5.83
C HIS A 248 -7.18 6.16 -5.57
N ILE A 249 -8.41 6.44 -6.04
CA ILE A 249 -9.09 7.71 -5.80
C ILE A 249 -9.86 7.75 -4.47
N LEU A 250 -10.17 6.60 -3.85
CA LEU A 250 -10.82 6.55 -2.52
C LEU A 250 -9.86 6.90 -1.38
N ALA A 251 -8.59 7.12 -1.69
CA ALA A 251 -7.60 7.65 -0.77
C ALA A 251 -7.07 8.99 -1.31
N ILE A 252 -6.55 9.82 -0.40
CA ILE A 252 -5.86 11.05 -0.81
C ILE A 252 -4.65 10.67 -1.66
N SER A 253 -4.80 10.79 -2.97
CA SER A 253 -3.78 10.51 -3.97
C SER A 253 -3.02 11.79 -4.34
N GLY A 254 -1.91 11.65 -5.06
CA GLY A 254 -1.17 12.82 -5.55
C GLY A 254 -1.97 13.70 -6.51
N PHE A 255 -2.99 13.13 -7.17
CA PHE A 255 -3.92 13.90 -8.00
C PHE A 255 -4.75 14.88 -7.14
N HIS A 256 -5.28 14.45 -5.99
CA HIS A 256 -6.03 15.32 -5.09
C HIS A 256 -5.17 16.48 -4.56
N ILE A 257 -3.91 16.20 -4.21
CA ILE A 257 -2.96 17.24 -3.81
C ILE A 257 -2.67 18.20 -4.97
N GLY A 258 -2.53 17.69 -6.20
CA GLY A 258 -2.39 18.51 -7.40
C GLY A 258 -3.60 19.41 -7.66
N LEU A 259 -4.82 18.90 -7.42
CA LEU A 259 -6.06 19.68 -7.50
C LEU A 259 -6.08 20.81 -6.46
N ILE A 260 -5.77 20.50 -5.20
CA ILE A 260 -5.69 21.50 -4.13
C ILE A 260 -4.60 22.54 -4.41
N ALA A 261 -3.42 22.10 -4.84
CA ALA A 261 -2.36 22.98 -5.28
C ALA A 261 -2.84 23.92 -6.40
N SER A 262 -3.60 23.40 -7.37
CA SER A 262 -4.13 24.20 -8.47
C SER A 262 -5.12 25.26 -7.95
N ILE A 263 -6.03 24.88 -7.04
CA ILE A 263 -6.98 25.80 -6.40
C ILE A 263 -6.24 26.90 -5.63
N ILE A 264 -5.27 26.54 -4.77
CA ILE A 264 -4.46 27.52 -4.02
C ILE A 264 -3.74 28.46 -5.00
N PHE A 265 -3.15 27.92 -6.08
CA PHE A 265 -2.42 28.72 -7.05
C PHE A 265 -3.31 29.69 -7.84
N ILE A 266 -4.56 29.31 -8.13
CA ILE A 266 -5.58 30.17 -8.75
C ILE A 266 -6.01 31.26 -7.76
N LEU A 267 -6.30 30.90 -6.50
CA LEU A 267 -6.68 31.87 -5.47
C LEU A 267 -5.59 32.89 -5.21
N LEU A 268 -4.32 32.49 -5.26
CA LEU A 268 -3.17 33.41 -5.19
C LEU A 268 -2.87 34.11 -6.52
N GLY A 269 -3.78 34.07 -7.50
CA GLY A 269 -3.63 34.72 -8.80
C GLY A 269 -3.49 36.24 -8.72
N PHE A 270 -4.01 36.87 -7.67
CA PHE A 270 -3.88 38.32 -7.44
C PHE A 270 -2.45 38.75 -7.06
N LEU A 271 -1.61 37.82 -6.59
CA LEU A 271 -0.20 38.09 -6.28
C LEU A 271 0.62 38.07 -7.57
N LYS A 272 0.97 39.26 -8.08
CA LYS A 272 1.80 39.42 -9.30
C LYS A 272 3.26 39.00 -9.10
N ASN A 273 3.78 39.10 -7.87
CA ASN A 273 5.15 38.71 -7.55
C ASN A 273 5.23 37.18 -7.39
N ASN A 274 5.92 36.50 -8.32
CA ASN A 274 6.07 35.05 -8.34
C ASN A 274 6.77 34.50 -7.09
N LEU A 275 7.75 35.21 -6.52
CA LEU A 275 8.46 34.78 -5.31
C LEU A 275 7.53 34.84 -4.09
N LEU A 276 6.81 35.96 -3.93
CA LEU A 276 5.81 36.10 -2.86
C LEU A 276 4.70 35.05 -3.00
N LYS A 277 4.23 34.83 -4.23
CA LYS A 277 3.24 33.79 -4.53
C LYS A 277 3.72 32.41 -4.11
N GLN A 278 4.97 32.05 -4.42
CA GLN A 278 5.56 30.78 -3.99
C GLN A 278 5.73 30.70 -2.46
N PHE A 279 6.17 31.79 -1.84
CA PHE A 279 6.36 31.88 -0.39
C PHE A 279 5.05 31.71 0.39
N VAL A 280 3.90 32.13 -0.17
CA VAL A 280 2.57 31.90 0.42
C VAL A 280 1.99 30.54 0.03
N PHE A 281 2.22 30.10 -1.21
CA PHE A 281 1.69 28.84 -1.75
C PHE A 281 2.15 27.61 -0.95
N PHE A 282 3.45 27.53 -0.62
CA PHE A 282 3.99 26.35 0.05
C PHE A 282 3.51 26.15 1.48
N PRO A 283 3.50 27.17 2.36
CA PRO A 283 2.89 27.05 3.68
C PRO A 283 1.43 26.61 3.63
N LEU A 284 0.64 27.11 2.67
CA LEU A 284 -0.77 26.69 2.50
C LEU A 284 -0.88 25.22 2.08
N LEU A 285 -0.07 24.78 1.12
CA LEU A 285 -0.04 23.38 0.70
C LEU A 285 0.42 22.47 1.85
N LEU A 286 1.44 22.90 2.60
CA LEU A 286 1.95 22.16 3.76
C LEU A 286 0.91 22.11 4.88
N ALA A 287 0.19 23.20 5.15
CA ALA A 287 -0.92 23.23 6.09
C ALA A 287 -1.99 22.20 5.73
N PHE A 288 -2.30 22.02 4.43
CA PHE A 288 -3.20 20.95 3.98
C PHE A 288 -2.61 19.54 4.24
N VAL A 289 -1.33 19.31 3.94
CA VAL A 289 -0.67 18.01 4.21
C VAL A 289 -0.71 17.69 5.70
N ILE A 290 -0.45 18.68 6.56
CA ILE A 290 -0.54 18.58 8.02
C ILE A 290 -1.98 18.26 8.44
N PHE A 291 -2.96 19.01 7.92
CA PHE A 291 -4.38 18.81 8.20
C PHE A 291 -4.84 17.39 7.88
N THR A 292 -4.35 16.79 6.80
CA THR A 292 -4.68 15.40 6.45
C THR A 292 -3.96 14.34 7.31
N GLY A 293 -3.18 14.75 8.32
CA GLY A 293 -2.46 13.83 9.22
C GLY A 293 -1.21 13.22 8.60
N PHE A 294 -0.49 14.00 7.76
CA PHE A 294 0.75 13.58 7.11
C PHE A 294 0.59 12.26 6.35
N GLN A 295 -0.46 12.14 5.54
CA GLN A 295 -0.64 10.95 4.70
C GLN A 295 0.59 10.78 3.80
N PRO A 296 1.20 9.58 3.73
CA PRO A 296 2.42 9.39 2.96
C PRO A 296 2.29 9.80 1.49
N SER A 297 1.13 9.55 0.87
CA SER A 297 0.82 10.00 -0.49
C SER A 297 0.78 11.53 -0.63
N SER A 298 0.26 12.22 0.38
CA SER A 298 0.20 13.68 0.40
C SER A 298 1.58 14.31 0.46
N ILE A 299 2.46 13.77 1.33
CA ILE A 299 3.86 14.23 1.45
C ILE A 299 4.58 14.06 0.12
N ARG A 300 4.47 12.88 -0.53
CA ARG A 300 5.11 12.64 -1.83
C ARG A 300 4.70 13.65 -2.88
N ALA A 301 3.41 13.91 -2.97
CA ALA A 301 2.86 14.84 -3.95
C ALA A 301 3.29 16.28 -3.65
N ALA A 302 3.29 16.70 -2.38
CA ALA A 302 3.77 18.02 -1.98
C ALA A 302 5.26 18.22 -2.30
N VAL A 303 6.11 17.22 -2.03
CA VAL A 303 7.55 17.26 -2.39
C VAL A 303 7.73 17.33 -3.92
N PHE A 304 6.97 16.52 -4.67
CA PHE A 304 7.03 16.56 -6.14
C PHE A 304 6.59 17.92 -6.70
N ILE A 305 5.48 18.47 -6.19
CA ILE A 305 4.97 19.79 -6.56
C ILE A 305 5.98 20.88 -6.19
N PHE A 306 6.65 20.74 -5.04
CA PHE A 306 7.69 21.66 -4.60
C PHE A 306 8.83 21.77 -5.61
N PHE A 307 9.38 20.64 -6.03
CA PHE A 307 10.42 20.65 -7.06
C PHE A 307 9.91 21.10 -8.43
N LEU A 308 8.65 20.79 -8.78
CA LEU A 308 8.03 21.27 -10.02
C LEU A 308 7.84 22.79 -10.05
N THR A 309 7.45 23.43 -8.96
CA THR A 309 7.22 24.87 -8.93
C THR A 309 8.51 25.66 -8.72
N LEU A 310 9.48 25.14 -7.97
CA LEU A 310 10.83 25.71 -7.91
C LEU A 310 11.46 25.80 -9.30
N ASN A 311 11.28 24.77 -10.14
CA ASN A 311 11.75 24.77 -11.52
C ASN A 311 11.25 26.00 -12.31
N LYS A 312 9.98 26.35 -12.15
CA LYS A 312 9.38 27.53 -12.80
C LYS A 312 9.91 28.85 -12.24
N GLY A 313 10.32 28.89 -10.97
CA GLY A 313 10.85 30.10 -10.32
C GLY A 313 12.28 30.46 -10.73
N PHE A 314 13.10 29.46 -11.07
CA PHE A 314 14.50 29.65 -11.49
C PHE A 314 14.72 29.67 -13.01
N GLU A 315 13.65 29.67 -13.81
CA GLU A 315 13.66 29.66 -15.29
C GLU A 315 14.49 28.56 -15.95
N ARG A 316 14.92 27.54 -15.20
CA ARG A 316 15.64 26.39 -15.73
C ARG A 316 14.64 25.39 -16.32
N ARG A 317 15.04 24.63 -17.34
CA ARG A 317 14.25 23.49 -17.85
C ARG A 317 14.65 22.22 -17.11
N ILE A 318 14.17 22.01 -15.88
CA ILE A 318 14.34 20.72 -15.22
C ILE A 318 13.30 19.74 -15.79
N TYR A 319 13.80 18.59 -16.28
CA TYR A 319 12.96 17.52 -16.79
C TYR A 319 12.19 16.81 -15.67
N SER A 320 10.93 16.43 -15.92
CA SER A 320 10.06 15.75 -14.94
C SER A 320 10.66 14.47 -14.37
N LEU A 321 11.47 13.75 -15.16
CA LEU A 321 12.18 12.55 -14.69
C LEU A 321 13.24 12.89 -13.63
N ASN A 322 13.94 14.01 -13.75
CA ASN A 322 14.91 14.48 -12.76
C ASN A 322 14.22 14.87 -11.46
N ILE A 323 13.05 15.53 -11.57
CA ILE A 323 12.21 15.90 -10.43
C ILE A 323 11.69 14.67 -9.69
N LEU A 324 11.27 13.63 -10.43
CA LEU A 324 10.87 12.35 -9.84
C LEU A 324 12.04 11.73 -9.06
N CYS A 325 13.23 11.66 -9.65
CA CYS A 325 14.40 11.07 -8.99
C CYS A 325 14.83 11.85 -7.75
N LEU A 326 14.77 13.19 -7.81
CA LEU A 326 15.05 14.06 -6.66
C LEU A 326 14.03 13.87 -5.54
N THR A 327 12.74 13.82 -5.89
CA THR A 327 11.64 13.56 -4.94
C THR A 327 11.87 12.24 -4.19
N VAL A 328 12.19 11.18 -4.93
CA VAL A 328 12.45 9.85 -4.39
C VAL A 328 13.64 9.87 -3.44
N THR A 329 14.74 10.48 -3.88
CA THR A 329 15.96 10.60 -3.09
C THR A 329 15.67 11.28 -1.76
N VAL A 330 14.97 12.42 -1.78
CA VAL A 330 14.63 13.17 -0.56
C VAL A 330 13.73 12.36 0.37
N ILE A 331 12.67 11.73 -0.14
CA ILE A 331 11.77 10.92 0.70
C ILE A 331 12.51 9.77 1.35
N LEU A 332 13.37 9.08 0.58
CA LEU A 332 14.14 7.95 1.06
C LEU A 332 15.17 8.35 2.11
N LEU A 333 15.83 9.51 1.94
CA LEU A 333 16.77 10.04 2.93
C LEU A 333 16.13 10.24 4.31
N PHE A 334 14.88 10.71 4.37
CA PHE A 334 14.17 10.91 5.65
C PHE A 334 13.48 9.65 6.16
N SER A 335 12.98 8.79 5.28
CA SER A 335 12.27 7.56 5.67
C SER A 335 12.63 6.41 4.74
N PRO A 336 13.71 5.67 5.04
CA PRO A 336 14.19 4.58 4.18
C PRO A 336 13.21 3.40 4.10
N GLN A 337 12.40 3.21 5.16
CA GLN A 337 11.40 2.15 5.20
C GLN A 337 10.29 2.32 4.15
N MET A 338 10.15 3.52 3.56
CA MET A 338 9.18 3.79 2.50
C MET A 338 9.38 2.91 1.25
N LEU A 339 10.57 2.32 1.06
CA LEU A 339 10.80 1.30 0.03
C LEU A 339 9.87 0.10 0.15
N TYR A 340 9.43 -0.26 1.37
CA TYR A 340 8.49 -1.37 1.60
C TYR A 340 7.03 -0.94 1.49
N SER A 341 6.75 0.36 1.33
CA SER A 341 5.39 0.85 1.17
C SER A 341 4.89 0.59 -0.25
N VAL A 342 3.91 -0.31 -0.37
CA VAL A 342 3.23 -0.61 -1.64
C VAL A 342 2.68 0.68 -2.28
N GLY A 343 2.11 1.58 -1.48
CA GLY A 343 1.61 2.87 -1.96
C GLY A 343 2.70 3.80 -2.50
N PHE A 344 3.91 3.77 -1.93
CA PHE A 344 5.07 4.50 -2.44
C PHE A 344 5.51 3.94 -3.79
N GLN A 345 5.68 2.61 -3.87
CA GLN A 345 6.09 1.92 -5.10
C GLN A 345 5.11 2.18 -6.25
N MET A 346 3.80 2.02 -6.02
CA MET A 346 2.78 2.28 -7.04
C MET A 346 2.78 3.75 -7.48
N SER A 347 2.93 4.69 -6.55
CA SER A 347 2.98 6.12 -6.87
C SER A 347 4.19 6.50 -7.72
N LEU A 348 5.37 5.96 -7.39
CA LEU A 348 6.60 6.15 -8.16
C LEU A 348 6.41 5.65 -9.58
N ILE A 349 5.95 4.41 -9.72
CA ILE A 349 5.91 3.70 -10.99
C ILE A 349 4.82 4.29 -11.88
N ALA A 350 3.70 4.75 -11.31
CA ALA A 350 2.70 5.53 -12.04
C ALA A 350 3.30 6.80 -12.67
N VAL A 351 3.99 7.62 -11.87
CA VAL A 351 4.58 8.89 -12.37
C VAL A 351 5.68 8.60 -13.39
N PHE A 352 6.50 7.59 -13.16
CA PHE A 352 7.52 7.13 -14.11
C PHE A 352 6.90 6.71 -15.46
N GLY A 353 5.86 5.88 -15.42
CA GLY A 353 5.13 5.45 -16.61
C GLY A 353 4.49 6.60 -17.36
N ILE A 354 3.86 7.55 -16.65
CA ILE A 354 3.32 8.78 -17.25
C ILE A 354 4.43 9.58 -17.94
N VAL A 355 5.55 9.83 -17.27
CA VAL A 355 6.65 10.64 -17.81
C VAL A 355 7.23 10.04 -19.10
N ILE A 356 7.33 8.71 -19.19
CA ILE A 356 7.96 8.02 -20.33
C ILE A 356 6.98 7.71 -21.44
N LEU A 357 5.79 7.19 -21.12
CA LEU A 357 4.85 6.62 -22.10
C LEU A 357 3.80 7.62 -22.58
N TYR A 358 3.46 8.65 -21.79
CA TYR A 358 2.35 9.56 -22.12
C TYR A 358 2.46 10.14 -23.54
N LYS A 359 3.63 10.68 -23.92
CA LYS A 359 3.82 11.30 -25.23
C LYS A 359 3.73 10.28 -26.37
N ALA A 360 4.22 9.06 -26.17
CA ALA A 360 4.13 7.99 -27.16
C ALA A 360 2.68 7.57 -27.38
N ILE A 361 1.91 7.40 -26.29
CA ILE A 361 0.49 7.05 -26.33
C ILE A 361 -0.34 8.16 -26.97
N LEU A 362 -0.09 9.42 -26.60
CA LEU A 362 -0.79 10.58 -27.16
C LEU A 362 -0.58 10.65 -28.69
N ASN A 363 0.66 10.53 -29.13
CA ASN A 363 1.00 10.51 -30.56
C ASN A 363 0.36 9.33 -31.29
N PHE A 364 0.34 8.15 -30.66
CA PHE A 364 -0.35 6.98 -31.20
C PHE A 364 -1.82 7.30 -31.47
N PHE A 365 -2.57 7.81 -30.48
CA PHE A 365 -3.97 8.18 -30.69
C PHE A 365 -4.16 9.26 -31.74
N HIS A 366 -3.36 10.33 -31.73
CA HIS A 366 -3.48 11.42 -32.71
C HIS A 366 -3.20 10.97 -34.16
N ASN A 367 -2.38 9.93 -34.35
CA ASN A 367 -2.13 9.36 -35.67
C ASN A 367 -3.36 8.62 -36.24
N PHE A 368 -4.22 8.05 -35.39
CA PHE A 368 -5.40 7.28 -35.80
C PHE A 368 -6.71 8.06 -35.69
N ILE A 369 -6.82 8.97 -34.72
CA ILE A 369 -7.98 9.80 -34.44
C ILE A 369 -7.58 11.25 -34.72
N LYS A 370 -7.75 11.70 -35.96
CA LYS A 370 -7.54 13.09 -36.35
C LYS A 370 -8.81 13.88 -36.07
N SER A 371 -8.86 14.57 -34.94
CA SER A 371 -9.96 15.47 -34.60
C SER A 371 -9.44 16.81 -34.09
N LYS A 372 -10.08 17.90 -34.53
CA LYS A 372 -9.83 19.25 -34.00
C LYS A 372 -10.77 19.60 -32.83
N ASN A 373 -11.71 18.73 -32.49
CA ASN A 373 -12.65 18.97 -31.40
C ASN A 373 -11.93 18.89 -30.04
N ALA A 374 -12.00 19.97 -29.26
CA ALA A 374 -11.39 20.07 -27.94
C ALA A 374 -11.86 18.97 -26.97
N ALA A 375 -13.12 18.53 -27.06
CA ALA A 375 -13.65 17.46 -26.21
C ALA A 375 -13.01 16.10 -26.53
N ILE A 376 -12.78 15.82 -27.81
CA ILE A 376 -12.12 14.58 -28.26
C ILE A 376 -10.65 14.61 -27.87
N ASP A 377 -9.95 15.73 -28.06
CA ASP A 377 -8.56 15.91 -27.63
C ASP A 377 -8.41 15.76 -26.10
N PHE A 378 -9.35 16.30 -25.31
CA PHE A 378 -9.40 16.10 -23.87
C PHE A 378 -9.57 14.62 -23.49
N ALA A 379 -10.48 13.90 -24.17
CA ALA A 379 -10.69 12.47 -23.94
C ALA A 379 -9.43 11.65 -24.27
N ILE A 380 -8.80 11.93 -25.41
CA ILE A 380 -7.55 11.29 -25.81
C ILE A 380 -6.45 11.55 -24.78
N LYS A 381 -6.27 12.80 -24.33
CA LYS A 381 -5.28 13.15 -23.30
C LYS A 381 -5.53 12.41 -21.99
N SER A 382 -6.79 12.36 -21.54
CA SER A 382 -7.19 11.70 -20.29
C SER A 382 -6.94 10.18 -20.34
N VAL A 383 -7.38 9.53 -21.42
CA VAL A 383 -7.12 8.10 -21.64
C VAL A 383 -5.64 7.81 -21.78
N SER A 384 -4.87 8.69 -22.43
CA SER A 384 -3.42 8.54 -22.59
C SER A 384 -2.67 8.56 -21.25
N VAL A 385 -3.03 9.48 -20.34
CA VAL A 385 -2.44 9.50 -18.98
C VAL A 385 -2.81 8.23 -18.23
N SER A 386 -4.09 7.83 -18.29
CA SER A 386 -4.59 6.64 -17.61
C SER A 386 -3.89 5.35 -18.09
N LEU A 387 -3.73 5.19 -19.41
CA LEU A 387 -3.01 4.06 -20.00
C LEU A 387 -1.52 4.06 -19.63
N ALA A 388 -0.85 5.23 -19.67
CA ALA A 388 0.56 5.33 -19.31
C ALA A 388 0.83 4.86 -17.87
N ALA A 389 -0.03 5.27 -16.93
CA ALA A 389 0.03 4.78 -15.56
C ALA A 389 -0.34 3.29 -15.46
N SER A 390 -1.42 2.86 -16.13
CA SER A 390 -1.93 1.49 -16.02
C SER A 390 -0.95 0.43 -16.55
N ILE A 391 -0.28 0.70 -17.68
CA ILE A 391 0.72 -0.22 -18.27
C ILE A 391 1.88 -0.48 -17.30
N THR A 392 2.25 0.49 -16.46
CA THR A 392 3.38 0.34 -15.55
C THR A 392 2.96 -0.13 -14.16
N VAL A 393 1.78 0.26 -13.69
CA VAL A 393 1.30 -0.03 -12.33
C VAL A 393 0.56 -1.36 -12.24
N SER A 394 -0.13 -1.79 -13.30
CA SER A 394 -0.96 -2.99 -13.26
C SER A 394 -0.21 -4.28 -12.89
N PRO A 395 1.07 -4.51 -13.28
CA PRO A 395 1.81 -5.68 -12.79
C PRO A 395 2.05 -5.68 -11.29
N ILE A 396 2.23 -4.50 -10.70
CA ILE A 396 2.45 -4.33 -9.26
C ILE A 396 1.14 -4.58 -8.53
N VAL A 397 0.03 -4.06 -9.06
CA VAL A 397 -1.30 -4.32 -8.51
C VAL A 397 -1.62 -5.81 -8.56
N ALA A 398 -1.33 -6.47 -9.69
CA ALA A 398 -1.49 -7.91 -9.84
C ALA A 398 -0.62 -8.70 -8.86
N TYR A 399 0.62 -8.28 -8.62
CA TYR A 399 1.54 -8.93 -7.67
C TYR A 399 1.05 -8.84 -6.22
N TYR A 400 0.63 -7.65 -5.78
CA TYR A 400 0.26 -7.43 -4.37
C TYR A 400 -1.20 -7.77 -4.05
N PHE A 401 -2.12 -7.58 -5.01
CA PHE A 401 -3.55 -7.69 -4.78
C PHE A 401 -4.21 -8.80 -5.60
N GLY A 402 -3.48 -9.46 -6.52
CA GLY A 402 -3.99 -10.59 -7.29
C GLY A 402 -5.11 -10.23 -8.27
N ILE A 403 -5.22 -8.96 -8.66
CA ILE A 403 -6.28 -8.41 -9.52
C ILE A 403 -5.65 -7.62 -10.66
N TYR A 404 -6.20 -7.78 -11.86
CA TYR A 404 -5.94 -6.94 -13.03
C TYR A 404 -7.27 -6.38 -13.57
N SER A 405 -7.41 -5.06 -13.58
CA SER A 405 -8.62 -4.37 -14.04
C SER A 405 -8.55 -4.04 -15.51
N ILE A 406 -9.39 -4.69 -16.33
CA ILE A 406 -9.42 -4.48 -17.79
C ILE A 406 -10.05 -3.13 -18.13
N VAL A 407 -11.12 -2.77 -17.42
CA VAL A 407 -11.91 -1.54 -17.66
C VAL A 407 -11.26 -0.27 -17.10
N GLN A 408 -10.12 -0.37 -16.42
CA GLN A 408 -9.49 0.74 -15.68
C GLN A 408 -9.32 2.04 -16.49
N PRO A 409 -8.85 2.03 -17.76
CA PRO A 409 -8.74 3.26 -18.53
C PRO A 409 -10.07 3.97 -18.75
N ILE A 410 -11.14 3.20 -18.99
CA ILE A 410 -12.49 3.70 -19.25
C ILE A 410 -13.12 4.16 -17.94
N SER A 411 -13.02 3.36 -16.88
CA SER A 411 -13.53 3.74 -15.56
C SER A 411 -12.87 5.02 -15.06
N ASN A 412 -11.56 5.18 -15.23
CA ASN A 412 -10.85 6.41 -14.84
C ASN A 412 -11.34 7.64 -15.61
N PHE A 413 -11.71 7.51 -16.88
CA PHE A 413 -12.20 8.63 -17.69
C PHE A 413 -13.48 9.25 -17.12
N PHE A 414 -14.39 8.43 -16.58
CA PHE A 414 -15.63 8.92 -15.98
C PHE A 414 -15.51 9.17 -14.47
N VAL A 415 -14.94 8.22 -13.74
CA VAL A 415 -14.96 8.23 -12.27
C VAL A 415 -14.02 9.30 -11.71
N VAL A 416 -12.83 9.50 -12.29
CA VAL A 416 -11.85 10.46 -11.75
C VAL A 416 -12.41 11.89 -11.79
N PRO A 417 -12.94 12.42 -12.92
CA PRO A 417 -13.52 13.76 -12.95
C PRO A 417 -14.70 13.93 -11.98
N LEU A 418 -15.62 12.95 -11.91
CA LEU A 418 -16.78 13.02 -11.02
C LEU A 418 -16.37 13.14 -9.55
N ILE A 419 -15.45 12.29 -9.11
CA ILE A 419 -14.94 12.29 -7.74
C ILE A 419 -14.15 13.57 -7.44
N SER A 420 -13.39 14.07 -8.41
CA SER A 420 -12.63 15.31 -8.28
C SER A 420 -13.54 16.52 -8.12
N LEU A 421 -14.57 16.63 -8.94
CA LEU A 421 -15.60 17.67 -8.82
C LEU A 421 -16.39 17.52 -7.51
N GLY A 422 -16.73 16.29 -7.13
CA GLY A 422 -17.37 16.00 -5.84
C GLY A 422 -16.52 16.44 -4.66
N MET A 423 -15.19 16.27 -4.72
CA MET A 423 -14.27 16.78 -3.71
C MET A 423 -14.32 18.32 -3.64
N VAL A 424 -14.27 19.02 -4.78
CA VAL A 424 -14.36 20.49 -4.81
C VAL A 424 -15.67 20.97 -4.19
N PHE A 425 -16.80 20.38 -4.55
CA PHE A 425 -18.09 20.72 -3.94
C PHE A 425 -18.15 20.36 -2.46
N THR A 426 -17.49 19.29 -2.02
CA THR A 426 -17.36 18.97 -0.59
C THR A 426 -16.57 20.04 0.16
N MET A 427 -15.48 20.56 -0.44
CA MET A 427 -14.70 21.66 0.14
C MET A 427 -15.53 22.94 0.24
N LEU A 428 -16.32 23.26 -0.81
CA LEU A 428 -17.24 24.40 -0.79
C LEU A 428 -18.34 24.22 0.26
N ALA A 429 -18.95 23.04 0.35
CA ALA A 429 -19.96 22.73 1.36
C ALA A 429 -19.40 22.95 2.77
N LEU A 430 -18.17 22.50 3.05
CA LEU A 430 -17.51 22.72 4.32
C LEU A 430 -17.25 24.21 4.59
N ALA A 431 -16.72 24.94 3.60
CA ALA A 431 -16.47 26.38 3.74
C ALA A 431 -17.74 27.17 4.04
N PHE A 432 -18.83 26.91 3.31
CA PHE A 432 -20.12 27.58 3.51
C PHE A 432 -20.87 27.10 4.76
N SER A 433 -20.56 25.92 5.30
CA SER A 433 -21.18 25.42 6.54
C SER A 433 -20.91 26.28 7.77
N PHE A 434 -19.92 27.17 7.71
CA PHE A 434 -19.64 28.15 8.76
C PHE A 434 -20.52 29.39 8.67
N ALA A 435 -21.06 29.71 7.48
CA ALA A 435 -21.89 30.88 7.24
C ALA A 435 -23.39 30.54 7.15
N SER A 436 -23.76 29.54 6.35
CA SER A 436 -25.15 29.13 6.14
C SER A 436 -25.25 27.64 5.78
N PHE A 437 -26.00 26.89 6.59
CA PHE A 437 -26.30 25.48 6.30
C PHE A 437 -27.14 25.29 5.03
N GLY A 438 -27.94 26.28 4.62
CA GLY A 438 -28.73 26.22 3.38
C GLY A 438 -27.83 26.19 2.14
N VAL A 439 -26.87 27.11 2.06
CA VAL A 439 -25.88 27.16 0.97
C VAL A 439 -24.96 25.94 1.00
N ALA A 440 -24.53 25.53 2.19
CA ALA A 440 -23.74 24.31 2.36
C ALA A 440 -24.50 23.06 1.87
N SER A 441 -25.82 23.00 2.10
CA SER A 441 -26.66 21.88 1.66
C SER A 441 -26.67 21.75 0.14
N PHE A 442 -26.79 22.85 -0.60
CA PHE A 442 -26.73 22.83 -2.07
C PHE A 442 -25.45 22.14 -2.57
N TYR A 443 -24.29 22.60 -2.11
CA TYR A 443 -23.00 22.00 -2.49
C TYR A 443 -22.86 20.55 -2.03
N SER A 444 -23.34 20.21 -0.83
CA SER A 444 -23.30 18.83 -0.33
C SER A 444 -24.16 17.88 -1.18
N LYS A 445 -25.35 18.31 -1.63
CA LYS A 445 -26.22 17.53 -2.52
C LYS A 445 -25.61 17.37 -3.92
N SER A 446 -24.95 18.41 -4.43
CA SER A 446 -24.20 18.31 -5.70
C SER A 446 -23.05 17.31 -5.60
N ALA A 447 -22.28 17.34 -4.51
CA ALA A 447 -21.21 16.37 -4.25
C ALA A 447 -21.77 14.95 -4.09
N ASP A 448 -22.84 14.79 -3.33
CA ASP A 448 -23.54 13.50 -3.12
C ASP A 448 -24.02 12.89 -4.44
N PHE A 449 -24.62 13.69 -5.33
CA PHE A 449 -25.02 13.24 -6.65
C PHE A 449 -23.83 12.69 -7.46
N LEU A 450 -22.70 13.41 -7.48
CA LEU A 450 -21.50 12.98 -8.20
C LEU A 450 -20.89 11.70 -7.60
N PHE A 451 -20.84 11.60 -6.27
CA PHE A 451 -20.37 10.40 -5.59
C PHE A 451 -21.28 9.21 -5.87
N SER A 452 -22.60 9.38 -5.77
CA SER A 452 -23.58 8.34 -6.08
C SER A 452 -23.53 7.89 -7.54
N LEU A 453 -23.38 8.83 -8.48
CA LEU A 453 -23.19 8.51 -9.89
C LEU A 453 -21.91 7.70 -10.13
N SER A 454 -20.81 8.08 -9.47
CA SER A 454 -19.55 7.34 -9.57
C SER A 454 -19.65 5.91 -9.02
N GLN A 455 -20.40 5.70 -7.93
CA GLN A 455 -20.66 4.38 -7.35
C GLN A 455 -21.46 3.52 -8.33
N LYS A 456 -22.56 4.05 -8.87
CA LYS A 456 -23.40 3.35 -9.87
C LYS A 456 -22.62 2.97 -11.13
N LEU A 457 -21.75 3.85 -11.63
CA LEU A 457 -20.90 3.54 -12.79
C LEU A 457 -19.92 2.40 -12.50
N ASN A 458 -19.34 2.37 -11.30
CA ASN A 458 -18.47 1.28 -10.88
C ASN A 458 -19.24 -0.03 -10.68
N GLU A 459 -20.40 0.02 -10.04
CA GLU A 459 -21.30 -1.13 -9.90
C GLU A 459 -21.66 -1.72 -11.26
N PHE A 460 -22.15 -0.89 -12.18
CA PHE A 460 -22.46 -1.27 -13.55
C PHE A 460 -21.27 -1.91 -14.25
N ALA A 461 -20.08 -1.31 -14.16
CA ALA A 461 -18.87 -1.87 -14.73
C ALA A 461 -18.51 -3.22 -14.12
N THR A 462 -18.86 -3.52 -12.86
CA THR A 462 -18.57 -4.80 -12.21
C THR A 462 -19.62 -5.88 -12.38
N MET A 463 -20.78 -5.57 -12.99
CA MET A 463 -21.84 -6.58 -13.24
C MET A 463 -21.37 -7.66 -14.23
N GLU A 464 -20.50 -7.28 -15.17
CA GLU A 464 -19.90 -8.18 -16.14
C GLU A 464 -18.64 -8.84 -15.57
N ASN A 465 -18.58 -10.18 -15.60
CA ASN A 465 -17.41 -10.96 -15.16
C ASN A 465 -16.14 -10.71 -16.00
N LEU A 466 -16.22 -9.92 -17.07
CA LEU A 466 -15.09 -9.58 -17.95
C LEU A 466 -14.33 -8.33 -17.50
N SER A 467 -14.78 -7.63 -16.46
CA SER A 467 -14.19 -6.33 -16.09
C SER A 467 -12.85 -6.43 -15.37
N TYR A 468 -12.56 -7.59 -14.78
CA TYR A 468 -11.32 -7.86 -14.07
C TYR A 468 -10.91 -9.32 -14.22
N ILE A 469 -9.62 -9.58 -14.03
CA ILE A 469 -9.05 -10.92 -13.94
C ILE A 469 -8.50 -11.09 -12.52
N GLU A 470 -8.85 -12.18 -11.85
CA GLU A 470 -8.30 -12.56 -10.55
C GLU A 470 -7.72 -13.98 -10.58
N GLY A 471 -6.69 -14.25 -9.77
CA GLY A 471 -6.05 -15.57 -9.69
C GLY A 471 -4.53 -15.55 -9.60
N SER A 472 -3.93 -16.72 -9.48
CA SER A 472 -2.47 -16.90 -9.34
C SER A 472 -1.67 -16.53 -10.59
N THR A 473 -2.28 -16.68 -11.78
CA THR A 473 -1.65 -16.37 -13.07
C THR A 473 -1.76 -14.91 -13.48
N VAL A 474 -2.52 -14.10 -12.73
CA VAL A 474 -2.82 -12.70 -13.08
C VAL A 474 -1.56 -11.85 -13.16
N PHE A 475 -0.56 -12.12 -12.31
CA PHE A 475 0.72 -11.43 -12.38
C PHE A 475 1.41 -11.64 -13.74
N ALA A 476 1.52 -12.87 -14.21
CA ALA A 476 2.12 -13.18 -15.52
C ALA A 476 1.30 -12.56 -16.68
N ILE A 477 -0.03 -12.66 -16.61
CA ILE A 477 -0.94 -12.07 -17.60
C ILE A 477 -0.78 -10.55 -17.66
N SER A 478 -0.71 -9.88 -16.51
CA SER A 478 -0.56 -8.42 -16.43
C SER A 478 0.76 -7.93 -17.02
N ILE A 479 1.86 -8.67 -16.82
CA ILE A 479 3.16 -8.39 -17.44
C ILE A 479 3.04 -8.51 -18.96
N ALA A 480 2.47 -9.60 -19.44
CA ALA A 480 2.31 -9.85 -20.87
C ALA A 480 1.48 -8.75 -21.54
N ILE A 481 0.31 -8.40 -20.98
CA ILE A 481 -0.53 -7.32 -21.51
C ILE A 481 0.23 -5.98 -21.50
N SER A 482 0.96 -5.67 -20.43
CA SER A 482 1.74 -4.44 -20.33
C SER A 482 2.82 -4.34 -21.42
N PHE A 483 3.53 -5.43 -21.70
CA PHE A 483 4.52 -5.48 -22.80
C PHE A 483 3.86 -5.39 -24.17
N ILE A 484 2.74 -6.10 -24.39
CA ILE A 484 2.00 -6.07 -25.65
C ILE A 484 1.51 -4.65 -25.94
N LEU A 485 0.89 -3.99 -24.95
CA LEU A 485 0.43 -2.61 -25.09
C LEU A 485 1.59 -1.67 -25.42
N ALA A 486 2.70 -1.75 -24.66
CA ALA A 486 3.89 -0.95 -24.93
C ALA A 486 4.40 -1.19 -26.36
N TYR A 487 4.49 -2.44 -26.81
CA TYR A 487 4.93 -2.80 -28.16
C TYR A 487 4.02 -2.23 -29.26
N ILE A 488 2.69 -2.27 -29.06
CA ILE A 488 1.72 -1.71 -29.99
C ILE A 488 1.81 -0.17 -30.04
N ILE A 489 1.95 0.50 -28.90
CA ILE A 489 1.97 1.96 -28.79
C ILE A 489 3.10 2.59 -29.62
N PHE A 490 4.24 1.92 -29.77
CA PHE A 490 5.36 2.40 -30.61
C PHE A 490 5.15 2.19 -32.11
N SER A 491 3.95 1.82 -32.57
CA SER A 491 3.64 1.66 -33.99
C SER A 491 3.41 3.01 -34.65
N LYS A 492 3.99 3.22 -35.84
CA LYS A 492 3.83 4.47 -36.61
C LYS A 492 2.76 4.36 -37.69
N THR A 493 2.43 3.15 -38.15
CA THR A 493 1.49 2.92 -39.26
C THR A 493 0.43 1.88 -38.91
N LYS A 494 -0.74 1.92 -39.57
CA LYS A 494 -1.81 0.93 -39.41
C LYS A 494 -1.32 -0.50 -39.68
N ARG A 495 -0.47 -0.70 -40.69
CA ARG A 495 0.12 -2.01 -41.02
C ARG A 495 1.00 -2.54 -39.88
N GLN A 496 1.81 -1.68 -39.26
CA GLN A 496 2.59 -2.06 -38.08
C GLN A 496 1.70 -2.44 -36.90
N VAL A 497 0.62 -1.70 -36.65
CA VAL A 497 -0.33 -2.03 -35.58
C VAL A 497 -0.92 -3.42 -35.80
N ILE A 498 -1.44 -3.70 -37.00
CA ILE A 498 -2.02 -5.00 -37.33
C ILE A 498 -0.99 -6.12 -37.15
N PHE A 499 0.21 -5.95 -37.72
CA PHE A 499 1.29 -6.95 -37.58
C PHE A 499 1.66 -7.21 -36.12
N ARG A 500 1.91 -6.15 -35.34
CA ARG A 500 2.29 -6.26 -33.92
C ARG A 500 1.17 -6.87 -33.09
N LEU A 501 -0.08 -6.52 -33.38
CA LEU A 501 -1.25 -7.09 -32.73
C LEU A 501 -1.37 -8.59 -33.05
N SER A 502 -1.25 -9.00 -34.31
CA SER A 502 -1.31 -10.41 -34.71
C SER A 502 -0.22 -11.25 -34.02
N VAL A 503 1.04 -10.79 -34.06
CA VAL A 503 2.15 -11.48 -33.39
C VAL A 503 1.93 -11.56 -31.88
N SER A 504 1.49 -10.45 -31.27
CA SER A 504 1.21 -10.40 -29.83
C SER A 504 0.06 -11.31 -29.42
N SER A 505 -1.01 -11.39 -30.22
CA SER A 505 -2.14 -12.29 -29.97
C SER A 505 -1.71 -13.76 -30.02
N ILE A 506 -0.89 -14.14 -31.01
CA ILE A 506 -0.35 -15.51 -31.09
C ILE A 506 0.53 -15.81 -29.87
N ALA A 507 1.45 -14.91 -29.52
CA ALA A 507 2.32 -15.06 -28.35
C ALA A 507 1.52 -15.14 -27.04
N PHE A 508 0.47 -14.33 -26.91
CA PHE A 508 -0.41 -14.34 -25.75
C PHE A 508 -1.21 -15.64 -25.63
N LEU A 509 -1.75 -16.16 -26.74
CA LEU A 509 -2.40 -17.47 -26.75
C LEU A 509 -1.44 -18.60 -26.39
N CYS A 510 -0.20 -18.56 -26.87
CA CYS A 510 0.85 -19.51 -26.48
C CYS A 510 1.14 -19.43 -24.98
N LEU A 511 1.28 -18.21 -24.43
CA LEU A 511 1.47 -17.99 -23.00
C LEU A 511 0.29 -18.54 -22.18
N LEU A 512 -0.95 -18.31 -22.61
CA LEU A 512 -2.14 -18.84 -21.92
C LEU A 512 -2.17 -20.36 -21.93
N SER A 513 -1.76 -21.00 -23.05
CA SER A 513 -1.64 -22.46 -23.12
C SER A 513 -0.56 -23.00 -22.17
N PHE A 514 0.56 -22.28 -22.04
CA PHE A 514 1.64 -22.64 -21.11
C PHE A 514 1.24 -22.43 -19.64
N LEU A 515 0.61 -21.30 -19.31
CA LEU A 515 0.10 -21.05 -17.96
C LEU A 515 -1.02 -22.03 -17.57
N GLY A 516 -1.76 -22.55 -18.55
CA GLY A 516 -2.74 -23.61 -18.35
C GLY A 516 -2.15 -25.00 -18.10
N THR A 517 -0.84 -25.20 -18.34
CA THR A 517 -0.19 -26.53 -18.27
C THR A 517 0.60 -26.81 -16.98
N GLU A 518 0.72 -25.84 -16.06
CA GLU A 518 1.32 -26.09 -14.74
C GLU A 518 0.35 -25.82 -13.58
N LYS A 519 -0.36 -26.86 -13.12
CA LYS A 519 -0.63 -26.99 -11.69
C LYS A 519 0.50 -27.83 -11.12
N GLN A 520 1.41 -27.20 -10.36
CA GLN A 520 2.41 -27.89 -9.54
C GLN A 520 1.72 -29.07 -8.83
N LYS A 521 2.17 -30.31 -9.05
CA LYS A 521 1.71 -31.49 -8.28
C LYS A 521 2.29 -31.53 -6.86
N ASN A 522 3.11 -30.54 -6.50
CA ASN A 522 3.82 -30.52 -5.24
C ASN A 522 2.91 -30.01 -4.12
N ALA A 523 2.94 -30.70 -2.99
CA ALA A 523 2.25 -30.26 -1.79
C ALA A 523 2.85 -28.93 -1.29
N VAL A 524 2.00 -27.94 -1.03
CA VAL A 524 2.42 -26.65 -0.44
C VAL A 524 1.97 -26.61 1.01
N LEU A 525 2.87 -26.13 1.88
CA LEU A 525 2.63 -26.02 3.31
C LEU A 525 2.38 -24.60 3.76
N TYR A 526 1.38 -24.47 4.62
CA TYR A 526 0.95 -23.24 5.25
C TYR A 526 0.99 -23.42 6.78
N PRO A 527 2.14 -23.10 7.43
CA PRO A 527 2.27 -23.21 8.86
C PRO A 527 1.46 -22.13 9.58
N ASN A 528 0.71 -22.50 10.62
CA ASN A 528 0.01 -21.57 11.50
C ASN A 528 0.41 -21.83 12.98
N GLU A 529 0.10 -20.90 13.89
CA GLU A 529 0.36 -21.09 15.33
C GLU A 529 -0.37 -22.32 15.89
N ALA A 530 -1.63 -22.50 15.51
CA ALA A 530 -2.50 -23.50 16.12
C ALA A 530 -2.57 -24.83 15.34
N PHE A 531 -2.28 -24.81 14.05
CA PHE A 531 -2.36 -25.97 13.15
C PHE A 531 -1.35 -25.81 12.00
N VAL A 532 -1.20 -26.84 11.18
CA VAL A 532 -0.54 -26.74 9.88
C VAL A 532 -1.49 -27.20 8.79
N LEU A 533 -1.55 -26.43 7.71
CA LEU A 533 -2.37 -26.74 6.55
C LEU A 533 -1.46 -27.16 5.40
N ALA A 534 -1.70 -28.32 4.81
CA ALA A 534 -1.07 -28.75 3.57
C ALA A 534 -2.10 -28.69 2.43
N HIS A 535 -1.75 -28.09 1.30
CA HIS A 535 -2.53 -28.12 0.07
C HIS A 535 -1.85 -29.08 -0.90
N ILE A 536 -2.58 -30.13 -1.28
CA ILE A 536 -2.14 -31.17 -2.20
C ILE A 536 -3.07 -31.14 -3.42
N PRO A 537 -2.60 -30.62 -4.56
CA PRO A 537 -3.37 -30.67 -5.81
C PRO A 537 -3.40 -32.11 -6.34
N LEU A 538 -4.59 -32.71 -6.42
CA LEU A 538 -4.75 -34.13 -6.80
C LEU A 538 -5.00 -34.30 -8.31
N ALA A 539 -5.95 -33.55 -8.88
CA ALA A 539 -6.32 -33.61 -10.29
C ALA A 539 -6.96 -32.29 -10.75
N LYS A 540 -7.32 -32.20 -12.04
CA LYS A 540 -8.04 -31.03 -12.58
C LYS A 540 -9.34 -30.84 -11.79
N ASN A 541 -9.49 -29.69 -11.13
CA ASN A 541 -10.60 -29.34 -10.23
C ASN A 541 -10.81 -30.27 -9.02
N LYS A 542 -9.76 -30.98 -8.56
CA LYS A 542 -9.77 -31.72 -7.30
C LYS A 542 -8.54 -31.36 -6.47
N ASP A 543 -8.79 -30.75 -5.32
CA ASP A 543 -7.76 -30.33 -4.39
C ASP A 543 -7.97 -31.04 -3.04
N CYS A 544 -6.87 -31.47 -2.42
CA CYS A 544 -6.89 -32.00 -1.07
C CYS A 544 -6.24 -31.00 -0.10
N ILE A 545 -6.90 -30.78 1.03
CA ILE A 545 -6.38 -30.00 2.13
C ILE A 545 -6.25 -30.90 3.34
N LEU A 546 -5.09 -30.86 3.97
CA LEU A 546 -4.85 -31.55 5.24
C LEU A 546 -4.67 -30.50 6.33
N ILE A 547 -5.49 -30.55 7.38
CA ILE A 547 -5.37 -29.67 8.56
C ILE A 547 -4.96 -30.52 9.76
N VAL A 548 -3.76 -30.26 10.28
CA VAL A 548 -3.21 -30.97 11.44
C VAL A 548 -3.04 -29.99 12.61
N ASP A 549 -3.85 -30.16 13.66
CA ASP A 549 -3.77 -29.36 14.88
C ASP A 549 -2.41 -29.57 15.59
N ARG A 550 -1.74 -28.47 15.94
CA ARG A 550 -0.50 -28.51 16.75
C ARG A 550 -0.81 -28.75 18.23
N LYS A 551 -1.91 -28.18 18.72
CA LYS A 551 -2.45 -28.38 20.08
C LYS A 551 -3.98 -28.37 20.02
N PRO A 552 -4.68 -29.39 20.54
CA PRO A 552 -6.14 -29.38 20.60
C PRO A 552 -6.63 -28.21 21.46
N LYS A 553 -7.44 -27.32 20.89
CA LYS A 553 -8.14 -26.27 21.65
C LYS A 553 -9.57 -26.74 21.97
N LEU A 554 -10.04 -26.48 23.19
CA LEU A 554 -11.42 -26.75 23.60
C LEU A 554 -12.44 -25.97 22.76
N ALA A 555 -12.14 -24.72 22.40
CA ALA A 555 -12.96 -23.88 21.54
C ALA A 555 -12.11 -23.34 20.35
N PRO A 556 -12.08 -24.04 19.20
CA PRO A 556 -11.33 -23.62 18.03
C PRO A 556 -11.99 -22.42 17.33
N PHE A 557 -11.21 -21.40 16.97
CA PHE A 557 -11.68 -20.27 16.15
C PHE A 557 -11.39 -20.52 14.66
N LYS A 558 -12.30 -20.05 13.78
CA LYS A 558 -12.11 -20.08 12.32
C LYS A 558 -11.39 -18.82 11.85
N SER A 559 -10.13 -18.97 11.44
CA SER A 559 -9.43 -17.90 10.73
C SER A 559 -10.10 -17.59 9.40
N TYR A 560 -10.43 -16.32 9.19
CA TYR A 560 -11.00 -15.78 7.95
C TYR A 560 -10.10 -16.05 6.74
N ASN A 561 -8.77 -15.96 6.91
CA ASN A 561 -7.79 -16.18 5.85
C ASN A 561 -7.87 -17.62 5.31
N VAL A 562 -8.02 -18.60 6.21
CA VAL A 562 -8.16 -20.02 5.84
C VAL A 562 -9.49 -20.26 5.16
N LEU A 563 -10.57 -19.64 5.63
CA LEU A 563 -11.88 -19.73 4.97
C LEU A 563 -11.81 -19.18 3.54
N ASN A 564 -11.21 -18.01 3.35
CA ASN A 564 -11.01 -17.41 2.03
C ASN A 564 -10.14 -18.26 1.12
N PHE A 565 -9.07 -18.84 1.66
CA PHE A 565 -8.20 -19.75 0.91
C PHE A 565 -8.96 -20.98 0.42
N ILE A 566 -9.69 -21.65 1.32
CA ILE A 566 -10.51 -22.82 0.98
C ILE A 566 -11.61 -22.46 -0.02
N ASN A 567 -12.28 -21.32 0.16
CA ASN A 567 -13.32 -20.83 -0.75
C ASN A 567 -12.77 -20.53 -2.15
N SER A 568 -11.54 -20.02 -2.24
CA SER A 568 -10.91 -19.66 -3.53
C SER A 568 -10.52 -20.86 -4.39
N MET A 569 -10.50 -22.08 -3.85
CA MET A 569 -10.12 -23.27 -4.61
C MET A 569 -11.26 -23.71 -5.56
N PRO A 570 -10.99 -23.93 -6.85
CA PRO A 570 -12.01 -24.38 -7.80
C PRO A 570 -12.27 -25.89 -7.69
N GLY A 571 -13.55 -26.29 -7.66
CA GLY A 571 -13.97 -27.70 -7.77
C GLY A 571 -14.18 -28.45 -6.46
N ASP A 572 -14.07 -29.78 -6.53
CA ASP A 572 -14.30 -30.69 -5.40
C ASP A 572 -13.12 -30.63 -4.43
N LEU A 573 -13.42 -30.64 -3.13
CA LEU A 573 -12.40 -30.56 -2.08
C LEU A 573 -12.40 -31.79 -1.20
N LEU A 574 -11.22 -32.37 -0.98
CA LEU A 574 -10.98 -33.40 0.03
C LEU A 574 -10.33 -32.77 1.26
N LEU A 575 -11.02 -32.79 2.41
CA LEU A 575 -10.50 -32.23 3.65
C LEU A 575 -10.11 -33.35 4.63
N GLY A 576 -8.82 -33.67 4.70
CA GLY A 576 -8.27 -34.49 5.77
C GLY A 576 -8.04 -33.63 7.02
N TYR A 577 -8.46 -34.08 8.19
CA TYR A 577 -8.34 -33.27 9.40
C TYR A 577 -7.95 -34.06 10.65
N SER A 578 -7.26 -33.42 11.61
CA SER A 578 -7.04 -33.96 12.95
C SER A 578 -7.19 -32.88 14.02
N GLY A 579 -7.94 -33.17 15.08
CA GLY A 579 -8.20 -32.24 16.18
C GLY A 579 -9.43 -31.35 15.94
N ASN A 580 -9.75 -30.55 16.96
CA ASN A 580 -10.99 -29.77 17.01
C ASN A 580 -11.03 -28.65 15.96
N ILE A 581 -9.88 -28.06 15.58
CA ILE A 581 -9.86 -27.00 14.56
C ILE A 581 -10.26 -27.58 13.20
N GLY A 582 -9.67 -28.72 12.86
CA GLY A 582 -10.01 -29.50 11.68
C GLY A 582 -11.49 -29.86 11.58
N ILE A 583 -12.08 -30.39 12.66
CA ILE A 583 -13.52 -30.69 12.76
C ILE A 583 -14.35 -29.44 12.49
N ASN A 584 -14.00 -28.33 13.14
CA ASN A 584 -14.75 -27.07 13.01
C ASN A 584 -14.76 -26.52 11.56
N TYR A 585 -13.67 -26.70 10.81
CA TYR A 585 -13.63 -26.37 9.38
C TYR A 585 -14.45 -27.34 8.53
N SER A 586 -14.35 -28.64 8.78
CA SER A 586 -15.19 -29.66 8.12
C SER A 586 -16.67 -29.32 8.26
N ASP A 587 -17.12 -29.02 9.47
CA ASP A 587 -18.52 -28.69 9.74
C ASP A 587 -18.95 -27.37 9.07
N HIS A 588 -18.05 -26.39 8.95
CA HIS A 588 -18.37 -25.12 8.28
C HIS A 588 -18.73 -25.28 6.81
N PHE A 589 -18.02 -26.18 6.12
CA PHE A 589 -18.14 -26.37 4.68
C PHE A 589 -19.11 -27.47 4.29
N LYS A 590 -19.59 -28.26 5.25
CA LYS A 590 -20.64 -29.25 5.06
C LYS A 590 -21.86 -28.57 4.41
N GLY A 591 -22.23 -29.01 3.21
CA GLY A 591 -23.37 -28.46 2.44
C GLY A 591 -23.14 -27.14 1.71
N LYS A 592 -21.98 -26.47 1.86
CA LYS A 592 -21.65 -25.22 1.14
C LYS A 592 -20.79 -25.42 -0.10
N LYS A 593 -20.02 -26.51 -0.12
CA LYS A 593 -19.12 -26.89 -1.19
C LYS A 593 -19.19 -28.40 -1.35
N ASN A 594 -18.87 -28.94 -2.52
CA ASN A 594 -18.72 -30.38 -2.71
C ASN A 594 -17.45 -30.86 -1.99
N LEU A 595 -17.53 -30.91 -0.66
CA LEU A 595 -16.44 -31.16 0.26
C LEU A 595 -16.65 -32.52 0.92
N LYS A 596 -15.71 -33.44 0.68
CA LYS A 596 -15.63 -34.71 1.39
C LYS A 596 -14.54 -34.59 2.45
N SER A 597 -14.90 -34.77 3.72
CA SER A 597 -13.93 -34.72 4.81
C SER A 597 -13.70 -36.09 5.42
N PHE A 598 -12.50 -36.32 5.94
CA PHE A 598 -12.12 -37.57 6.59
C PHE A 598 -11.16 -37.30 7.76
N PRO A 599 -11.29 -38.01 8.89
CA PRO A 599 -10.33 -37.89 9.98
C PRO A 599 -8.98 -38.51 9.57
N LEU A 600 -7.88 -37.85 9.94
CA LEU A 600 -6.53 -38.36 9.73
C LEU A 600 -6.15 -39.29 10.88
N SER A 601 -5.78 -40.54 10.56
CA SER A 601 -5.24 -41.47 11.56
C SER A 601 -3.91 -40.97 12.13
N LEU A 602 -3.57 -41.39 13.35
CA LEU A 602 -2.31 -41.00 14.00
C LEU A 602 -1.07 -41.41 13.17
N GLU A 603 -1.16 -42.53 12.45
CA GLU A 603 -0.10 -43.01 11.56
C GLU A 603 0.05 -42.14 10.32
N MET A 604 -1.05 -41.75 9.67
CA MET A 604 -1.04 -40.77 8.58
C MET A 604 -0.48 -39.43 9.05
N GLN A 605 -0.89 -38.96 10.24
CA GLN A 605 -0.35 -37.73 10.83
C GLN A 605 1.17 -37.80 11.01
N LYS A 606 1.71 -38.93 11.52
CA LYS A 606 3.17 -39.14 11.65
C LYS A 606 3.88 -39.22 10.31
N ARG A 607 3.28 -39.84 9.30
CA ARG A 607 3.85 -39.96 7.94
C ARG A 607 3.87 -38.61 7.22
N ILE A 608 2.76 -37.87 7.28
CA ILE A 608 2.67 -36.48 6.83
C ILE A 608 3.70 -35.66 7.61
N ALA A 609 3.77 -35.76 8.94
CA ALA A 609 4.80 -35.10 9.75
C ALA A 609 6.23 -35.34 9.23
N LYS A 610 6.56 -36.59 8.87
CA LYS A 610 7.89 -37.00 8.44
C LYS A 610 8.24 -36.58 7.01
N GLU A 611 7.33 -36.75 6.05
CA GLU A 611 7.57 -36.41 4.64
C GLU A 611 7.44 -34.91 4.37
N ILE A 612 6.51 -34.24 5.06
CA ILE A 612 6.11 -32.87 4.78
C ILE A 612 6.82 -31.87 5.73
N PHE A 613 7.13 -32.23 6.98
CA PHE A 613 7.67 -31.29 7.98
C PHE A 613 9.17 -31.47 8.24
N ASN A 614 9.91 -32.01 7.27
CA ASN A 614 11.34 -32.23 7.38
C ASN A 614 12.06 -30.88 7.52
N LYS A 615 12.38 -30.55 8.78
CA LYS A 615 13.06 -29.37 9.35
C LYS A 615 12.15 -28.20 9.82
N ASN A 616 12.09 -28.05 11.15
CA ASN A 616 11.93 -26.80 11.92
C ASN A 616 10.56 -26.25 12.37
N TYR A 617 9.47 -27.04 12.45
CA TYR A 617 8.19 -26.45 12.92
C TYR A 617 7.32 -27.26 13.89
N LEU A 618 7.75 -28.45 14.30
CA LEU A 618 7.08 -29.22 15.34
C LEU A 618 7.83 -29.07 16.67
N HIS A 619 7.08 -28.70 17.70
CA HIS A 619 7.51 -28.58 19.09
C HIS A 619 8.51 -29.69 19.48
N LYS A 620 9.79 -29.31 19.60
CA LYS A 620 10.66 -29.90 20.62
C LYS A 620 11.32 -28.74 21.35
N GLU A 621 11.19 -28.82 22.66
CA GLU A 621 11.77 -27.95 23.66
C GLU A 621 13.20 -27.58 23.27
N THR A 622 13.44 -26.29 23.03
CA THR A 622 14.79 -25.75 23.11
C THR A 622 14.72 -24.64 24.13
N LYS A 623 15.34 -24.90 25.30
CA LYS A 623 15.76 -23.87 26.25
C LYS A 623 16.26 -22.65 25.46
N LEU A 624 15.70 -21.49 25.77
CA LEU A 624 16.23 -20.22 25.29
C LEU A 624 17.62 -20.06 25.93
N ASN A 625 18.66 -20.54 25.25
CA ASN A 625 20.02 -20.11 25.55
C ASN A 625 20.17 -18.71 24.97
N TYR A 626 19.83 -17.72 25.78
CA TYR A 626 20.51 -16.43 25.71
C TYR A 626 21.87 -16.65 26.36
N GLU A 627 22.93 -16.71 25.55
CA GLU A 627 24.27 -16.45 26.04
C GLU A 627 24.61 -14.98 25.75
N PRO A 628 25.36 -14.33 26.67
CA PRO A 628 25.28 -12.90 27.01
C PRO A 628 25.71 -11.91 25.92
#